data_AF-A0A951UB87-F1
#
_entry.id   AF-A0A951UB87-F1
#
_cell.length_a   1.000
_cell.length_b   1.000
_cell.length_c   1.000
_cell.angle_alpha   90.00
_cell.angle_beta   90.00
_cell.angle_gamma   90.00
#
_symmetry.space_group_name_H-M   'P 1'
#
loop_
_entity.id
_entity.type
_entity.pdbx_description
1 polymer ?
#
loop_
_entity_poly.entity_id
_entity_poly.type
_entity_poly.pdbx_seq_one_letter_code
_entity_poly.pdbx_strand_id
1 'polypeptide(L)'
;MKDYTCIYYRFHHNKVRVFCKPNGRQGIIVLEDILKILYPIEWASVLEEKVNFVRSKLVPISIEEDGRPRELYSAYPDDAMEFWSYCDDARDEDLYEEVGNWLEHKVCSPIEQGIAHMADTFSRFESISRYATKTIEEGNSDTMASVNEWIESQYKIETSWLRTQIALMFKLHLSYGYVILAEERASKTNSANTYPYKYFGVVEPDISDLLSGKNIESIDKFKQKLKKSMDSPSSYNCGKEIVSEAERAGQLLTTKSDDEIIKEIWGTTESSSPNQYVLLKWFLDVVRSQRRERRWA
;
A
#
# COMPACT_ATOMS: atom_id res chain seq x y z
N MET A 1 -29.26 13.24 1.14
CA MET A 1 -28.52 12.35 2.07
C MET A 1 -27.33 13.13 2.63
N LYS A 2 -27.31 13.44 3.94
CA LYS A 2 -26.23 14.27 4.53
C LYS A 2 -24.94 13.49 4.87
N ASP A 3 -24.96 12.16 4.71
CA ASP A 3 -23.92 11.28 5.28
C ASP A 3 -23.17 10.45 4.22
N TYR A 4 -23.11 10.91 2.96
CA TYR A 4 -22.43 10.20 1.89
C TYR A 4 -21.36 11.08 1.25
N THR A 5 -20.18 10.50 1.06
CA THR A 5 -19.05 11.10 0.36
C THR A 5 -18.98 10.51 -1.04
N CYS A 6 -18.77 11.37 -2.04
CA CYS A 6 -18.50 10.94 -3.41
C CYS A 6 -17.02 10.59 -3.56
N ILE A 7 -16.76 9.37 -4.01
CA ILE A 7 -15.42 8.82 -4.26
C ILE A 7 -15.34 8.46 -5.74
N TYR A 8 -14.17 8.67 -6.35
CA TYR A 8 -13.95 8.40 -7.76
C TYR A 8 -13.08 7.16 -7.96
N TYR A 9 -13.64 6.15 -8.61
CA TYR A 9 -12.91 4.98 -9.10
C TYR A 9 -12.43 5.26 -10.52
N ARG A 10 -11.14 5.07 -10.78
CA ARG A 10 -10.56 5.34 -12.10
C ARG A 10 -10.53 4.08 -12.97
N PHE A 11 -10.93 4.24 -14.22
CA PHE A 11 -10.78 3.26 -15.29
C PHE A 11 -10.20 3.97 -16.51
N HIS A 12 -8.94 3.73 -16.83
CA HIS A 12 -8.18 4.51 -17.81
C HIS A 12 -8.29 6.03 -17.56
N HIS A 13 -8.83 6.78 -18.52
CA HIS A 13 -9.08 8.22 -18.45
C HIS A 13 -10.50 8.56 -17.95
N ASN A 14 -11.32 7.56 -17.63
CA ASN A 14 -12.67 7.69 -17.11
C ASN A 14 -12.71 7.60 -15.58
N LYS A 15 -13.80 8.11 -15.01
CA LYS A 15 -14.08 8.06 -13.57
C LYS A 15 -15.50 7.59 -13.35
N VAL A 16 -15.66 6.61 -12.48
CA VAL A 16 -16.96 6.16 -11.97
C VAL A 16 -17.14 6.70 -10.56
N ARG A 17 -18.24 7.40 -10.35
CA ARG A 17 -18.61 7.92 -9.03
C ARG A 17 -19.21 6.79 -8.19
N VAL A 18 -18.75 6.71 -6.95
CA VAL A 18 -19.33 5.85 -5.91
C VAL A 18 -19.61 6.71 -4.69
N PHE A 19 -20.86 6.71 -4.23
CA PHE A 19 -21.25 7.36 -3.00
C PHE A 19 -21.20 6.35 -1.87
N CYS A 20 -20.43 6.61 -0.82
CA CYS A 20 -20.39 5.74 0.36
C CYS A 20 -20.47 6.55 1.65
N LYS A 21 -20.78 5.87 2.75
CA LYS A 21 -20.63 6.49 4.09
C LYS A 21 -19.17 6.84 4.38
N PRO A 22 -18.89 7.76 5.33
CA PRO A 22 -17.52 8.13 5.70
C PRO A 22 -16.64 6.95 6.11
N ASN A 23 -17.23 5.87 6.63
CA ASN A 23 -16.53 4.65 6.99
C ASN A 23 -16.29 3.68 5.82
N GLY A 24 -16.62 4.05 4.58
CA GLY A 24 -16.47 3.21 3.39
C GLY A 24 -17.58 2.19 3.14
N ARG A 25 -18.56 2.06 4.04
CA ARG A 25 -19.66 1.11 3.87
C ARG A 25 -20.79 1.69 3.02
N GLN A 26 -21.65 0.79 2.55
CA GLN A 26 -22.85 1.12 1.77
C GLN A 26 -22.49 1.94 0.52
N GLY A 27 -21.50 1.48 -0.25
CA GLY A 27 -21.17 2.10 -1.53
C GLY A 27 -22.30 1.94 -2.53
N ILE A 28 -22.62 3.02 -3.23
CA ILE A 28 -23.66 3.13 -4.25
C ILE A 28 -22.98 3.63 -5.52
N ILE A 29 -23.04 2.85 -6.59
CA ILE A 29 -22.33 3.09 -7.85
C ILE A 29 -23.23 3.88 -8.80
N VAL A 30 -22.67 4.88 -9.48
CA VAL A 30 -23.38 5.67 -10.49
C VAL A 30 -23.33 4.96 -11.84
N LEU A 31 -24.49 4.55 -12.34
CA LEU A 31 -24.63 3.70 -13.54
C LEU A 31 -24.36 4.48 -14.83
N GLU A 32 -24.66 5.78 -14.88
CA GLU A 32 -24.38 6.59 -16.07
C GLU A 32 -22.88 6.65 -16.39
N ASP A 33 -22.03 6.57 -15.36
CA ASP A 33 -20.59 6.60 -15.58
C ASP A 33 -20.05 5.29 -16.17
N ILE A 34 -20.72 4.15 -15.91
CA ILE A 34 -20.43 2.87 -16.57
C ILE A 34 -20.82 2.96 -18.06
N LEU A 35 -22.00 3.50 -18.37
CA LEU A 35 -22.43 3.67 -19.77
C LEU A 35 -21.54 4.64 -20.55
N LYS A 36 -21.01 5.69 -19.92
CA LYS A 36 -20.04 6.59 -20.60
C LYS A 36 -18.75 5.87 -20.99
N ILE A 37 -18.38 4.79 -20.28
CA ILE A 37 -17.22 3.98 -20.64
C ILE A 37 -17.58 3.06 -21.80
N LEU A 38 -18.70 2.31 -21.70
CA LEU A 38 -19.11 1.32 -22.70
C LEU A 38 -19.65 1.94 -24.00
N TYR A 39 -20.30 3.11 -23.90
CA TYR A 39 -20.99 3.82 -24.99
C TYR A 39 -20.56 5.30 -25.06
N PRO A 40 -19.26 5.61 -25.26
CA PRO A 40 -18.74 6.96 -25.06
C PRO A 40 -19.43 8.05 -25.92
N ILE A 41 -19.98 7.67 -27.07
CA ILE A 41 -20.69 8.57 -27.99
C ILE A 41 -22.21 8.58 -27.72
N GLU A 42 -22.81 7.43 -27.46
CA GLU A 42 -24.27 7.22 -27.48
C GLU A 42 -24.89 6.90 -26.10
N TRP A 43 -24.12 7.00 -25.01
CA TRP A 43 -24.57 6.67 -23.65
C TRP A 43 -25.89 7.35 -23.29
N ALA A 44 -26.09 8.61 -23.69
CA ALA A 44 -27.28 9.38 -23.35
C ALA A 44 -28.54 8.84 -24.06
N SER A 45 -28.41 8.34 -25.30
CA SER A 45 -29.53 7.77 -26.04
C SER A 45 -29.92 6.38 -25.55
N VAL A 46 -28.97 5.60 -25.02
CA VAL A 46 -29.23 4.24 -24.50
C VAL A 46 -29.56 4.23 -23.00
N LEU A 47 -29.31 5.34 -22.29
CA LEU A 47 -29.43 5.43 -20.83
C LEU A 47 -30.77 4.93 -20.31
N GLU A 48 -31.87 5.48 -20.84
CA GLU A 48 -33.22 5.19 -20.32
C GLU A 48 -33.58 3.72 -20.53
N GLU A 49 -33.22 3.16 -21.70
CA GLU A 49 -33.42 1.75 -22.01
C GLU A 49 -32.66 0.84 -21.06
N LYS A 50 -31.36 1.11 -20.85
CA LYS A 50 -30.51 0.29 -19.98
C LYS A 50 -30.92 0.41 -18.52
N VAL A 51 -31.24 1.60 -18.05
CA VAL A 51 -31.66 1.84 -16.66
C VAL A 51 -33.03 1.22 -16.38
N ASN A 52 -33.92 1.12 -17.37
CA ASN A 52 -35.21 0.44 -17.20
C ASN A 52 -35.08 -1.00 -16.70
N PHE A 53 -34.00 -1.69 -17.07
CA PHE A 53 -33.73 -3.05 -16.62
C PHE A 53 -33.60 -3.15 -15.09
N VAL A 54 -32.94 -2.19 -14.45
CA VAL A 54 -32.72 -2.14 -12.99
C VAL A 54 -33.55 -1.09 -12.27
N ARG A 55 -34.56 -0.50 -12.92
CA ARG A 55 -35.30 0.68 -12.41
C ARG A 55 -35.87 0.48 -10.99
N SER A 56 -36.37 -0.72 -10.70
CA SER A 56 -36.96 -1.05 -9.39
C SER A 56 -35.93 -1.16 -8.25
N LYS A 57 -34.64 -1.24 -8.60
CA LYS A 57 -33.52 -1.46 -7.69
C LYS A 57 -32.63 -0.22 -7.51
N LEU A 58 -32.97 0.86 -8.20
CA LEU A 58 -32.22 2.11 -8.13
C LEU A 58 -32.30 2.71 -6.72
N VAL A 59 -31.16 3.20 -6.27
CA VAL A 59 -31.03 3.98 -5.05
C VAL A 59 -31.13 5.45 -5.42
N PRO A 60 -32.05 6.22 -4.80
CA PRO A 60 -32.21 7.63 -5.12
C PRO A 60 -31.02 8.43 -4.60
N ILE A 61 -30.21 8.95 -5.52
CA ILE A 61 -29.16 9.92 -5.22
C ILE A 61 -29.43 11.19 -6.02
N SER A 62 -29.49 12.31 -5.32
CA SER A 62 -29.58 13.64 -5.92
C SER A 62 -28.32 14.42 -5.62
N ILE A 63 -27.75 15.03 -6.65
CA ILE A 63 -26.62 15.96 -6.55
C ILE A 63 -27.06 17.36 -6.97
N GLU A 64 -26.25 18.35 -6.62
CA GLU A 64 -26.38 19.70 -7.16
C GLU A 64 -25.34 19.86 -8.28
N GLU A 65 -25.81 20.12 -9.50
CA GLU A 65 -24.98 20.36 -10.68
C GLU A 65 -25.43 21.67 -11.31
N ASP A 66 -24.51 22.63 -11.48
CA ASP A 66 -24.79 23.99 -11.96
C ASP A 66 -25.93 24.71 -11.18
N GLY A 67 -25.99 24.48 -9.87
CA GLY A 67 -27.00 25.07 -8.99
C GLY A 67 -28.41 24.47 -9.15
N ARG A 68 -28.53 23.32 -9.82
CA ARG A 68 -29.80 22.60 -10.01
C ARG A 68 -29.73 21.19 -9.41
N PRO A 69 -30.78 20.73 -8.73
CA PRO A 69 -30.86 19.34 -8.31
C PRO A 69 -30.98 18.44 -9.54
N ARG A 70 -30.10 17.45 -9.62
CA ARG A 70 -30.13 16.38 -10.62
C ARG A 70 -30.14 15.04 -9.93
N GLU A 71 -31.08 14.18 -10.33
CA GLU A 71 -31.10 12.78 -9.91
C GLU A 71 -30.11 11.97 -10.75
N LEU A 72 -29.39 11.09 -10.08
CA LEU A 72 -28.47 10.14 -10.69
C LEU A 72 -29.07 8.75 -10.65
N TYR A 73 -28.83 7.97 -11.70
CA TYR A 73 -29.14 6.56 -11.72
C TYR A 73 -28.03 5.79 -11.00
N SER A 74 -28.35 5.29 -9.81
CA SER A 74 -27.34 4.67 -8.95
C SER A 74 -27.85 3.40 -8.29
N ALA A 75 -26.96 2.44 -8.03
CA ALA A 75 -27.33 1.12 -7.51
C ALA A 75 -26.26 0.54 -6.58
N TYR A 76 -26.62 -0.48 -5.79
CA TYR A 76 -25.67 -1.25 -5.00
C TYR A 76 -24.84 -2.21 -5.89
N PRO A 77 -23.72 -2.77 -5.39
CA PRO A 77 -22.81 -3.61 -6.18
C PRO A 77 -23.49 -4.72 -6.99
N ASP A 78 -24.32 -5.55 -6.36
CA ASP A 78 -25.02 -6.67 -7.02
C ASP A 78 -25.85 -6.18 -8.22
N ASP A 79 -26.62 -5.12 -8.02
CA ASP A 79 -27.50 -4.55 -9.05
C ASP A 79 -26.72 -3.82 -10.14
N ALA A 80 -25.56 -3.24 -9.81
CA ALA A 80 -24.66 -2.64 -10.79
C ALA A 80 -23.98 -3.70 -11.67
N MET A 81 -23.66 -4.88 -11.12
CA MET A 81 -23.15 -6.02 -11.90
C MET A 81 -24.23 -6.61 -12.81
N GLU A 82 -25.48 -6.71 -12.34
CA GLU A 82 -26.61 -7.08 -13.20
C GLU A 82 -26.83 -6.06 -14.33
N PHE A 83 -26.73 -4.76 -14.03
CA PHE A 83 -26.83 -3.69 -15.02
C PHE A 83 -25.72 -3.78 -16.08
N TRP A 84 -24.47 -3.98 -15.67
CA TRP A 84 -23.34 -4.18 -16.59
C TRP A 84 -23.59 -5.42 -17.47
N SER A 85 -24.08 -6.52 -16.89
CA SER A 85 -24.39 -7.74 -17.64
C SER A 85 -25.42 -7.51 -18.76
N TYR A 86 -26.37 -6.58 -18.56
CA TYR A 86 -27.38 -6.18 -19.56
C TYR A 86 -26.84 -5.22 -20.64
N CYS A 87 -25.58 -4.79 -20.53
CA CYS A 87 -24.90 -3.95 -21.50
C CYS A 87 -23.97 -4.76 -22.44
N ASP A 88 -24.23 -6.07 -22.61
CA ASP A 88 -23.47 -7.01 -23.45
C ASP A 88 -23.54 -6.70 -24.95
N ASP A 89 -24.44 -5.81 -25.36
CA ASP A 89 -24.55 -5.22 -26.69
C ASP A 89 -23.57 -4.06 -26.93
N ALA A 90 -22.65 -3.79 -26.00
CA ALA A 90 -21.56 -2.85 -26.22
C ALA A 90 -20.71 -3.28 -27.42
N ARG A 91 -20.34 -2.33 -28.28
CA ARG A 91 -19.71 -2.63 -29.57
C ARG A 91 -18.29 -3.18 -29.46
N ASP A 92 -17.63 -2.93 -28.34
CA ASP A 92 -16.24 -3.30 -28.05
C ASP A 92 -16.25 -4.38 -26.97
N GLU A 93 -16.08 -5.64 -27.40
CA GLU A 93 -16.13 -6.83 -26.55
C GLU A 93 -14.95 -6.88 -25.57
N ASP A 94 -13.75 -6.51 -26.02
CA ASP A 94 -12.56 -6.46 -25.16
C ASP A 94 -12.74 -5.41 -24.05
N LEU A 95 -13.26 -4.24 -24.40
CA LEU A 95 -13.58 -3.19 -23.43
C LEU A 95 -14.68 -3.63 -22.45
N TYR A 96 -15.71 -4.33 -22.94
CA TYR A 96 -16.79 -4.84 -22.10
C TYR A 96 -16.28 -5.81 -21.03
N GLU A 97 -15.44 -6.78 -21.42
CA GLU A 97 -14.82 -7.75 -20.51
C GLU A 97 -13.87 -7.05 -19.53
N GLU A 98 -13.05 -6.11 -20.01
CA GLU A 98 -12.12 -5.33 -19.17
C GLU A 98 -12.89 -4.53 -18.09
N VAL A 99 -13.98 -3.86 -18.49
CA VAL A 99 -14.85 -3.11 -17.57
C VAL A 99 -15.50 -4.03 -16.56
N GLY A 100 -15.97 -5.22 -16.97
CA GLY A 100 -16.57 -6.20 -16.06
C GLY A 100 -15.62 -6.66 -14.98
N ASN A 101 -14.42 -7.10 -15.39
CA ASN A 101 -13.38 -7.54 -14.48
C ASN A 101 -12.97 -6.41 -13.51
N TRP A 102 -12.80 -5.19 -14.03
CA TRP A 102 -12.51 -4.02 -13.22
C TRP A 102 -13.64 -3.67 -12.25
N LEU A 103 -14.90 -3.68 -12.69
CA LEU A 103 -16.06 -3.37 -11.86
C LEU A 103 -16.15 -4.37 -10.70
N GLU A 104 -16.05 -5.66 -10.97
CA GLU A 104 -16.09 -6.72 -9.96
C GLU A 104 -14.94 -6.59 -8.94
N HIS A 105 -13.70 -6.56 -9.42
CA HIS A 105 -12.53 -6.70 -8.55
C HIS A 105 -12.04 -5.38 -7.96
N LYS A 106 -12.27 -4.26 -8.66
CA LYS A 106 -11.73 -2.95 -8.28
C LYS A 106 -12.80 -1.98 -7.79
N VAL A 107 -14.09 -2.23 -8.00
CA VAL A 107 -15.17 -1.38 -7.50
C VAL A 107 -16.06 -2.12 -6.49
N CYS A 108 -16.72 -3.19 -6.89
CA CYS A 108 -17.68 -3.95 -6.09
C CYS A 108 -17.03 -4.61 -4.87
N SER A 109 -15.96 -5.38 -5.08
CA SER A 109 -15.24 -6.08 -4.00
C SER A 109 -14.78 -5.13 -2.86
N PRO A 110 -14.16 -3.95 -3.13
CA PRO A 110 -13.90 -2.96 -2.09
C PRO A 110 -15.14 -2.39 -1.40
N ILE A 111 -16.27 -2.24 -2.11
CA ILE A 111 -17.52 -1.77 -1.48
C ILE A 111 -18.07 -2.81 -0.51
N GLU A 112 -18.07 -4.08 -0.90
CA GLU A 112 -18.54 -5.21 -0.08
C GLU A 112 -17.69 -5.41 1.18
N GLN A 113 -16.38 -5.20 1.05
CA GLN A 113 -15.44 -5.20 2.18
C GLN A 113 -15.59 -3.96 3.10
N GLY A 114 -16.45 -3.00 2.72
CA GLY A 114 -16.72 -1.81 3.52
C GLY A 114 -15.63 -0.75 3.44
N ILE A 115 -14.85 -0.76 2.35
CA ILE A 115 -13.66 0.08 2.17
C ILE A 115 -13.77 0.94 0.90
N ALA A 116 -15.00 1.30 0.50
CA ALA A 116 -15.25 2.05 -0.73
C ALA A 116 -14.51 3.39 -0.83
N HIS A 117 -14.21 4.01 0.32
CA HIS A 117 -13.45 5.26 0.41
C HIS A 117 -12.00 5.15 -0.06
N MET A 118 -11.50 3.93 -0.30
CA MET A 118 -10.12 3.65 -0.70
C MET A 118 -9.94 3.43 -2.21
N ALA A 119 -10.96 3.71 -3.02
CA ALA A 119 -11.03 3.52 -4.47
C ALA A 119 -9.72 3.77 -5.26
N ASP A 120 -9.08 4.91 -5.03
CA ASP A 120 -7.90 5.35 -5.79
C ASP A 120 -6.64 4.55 -5.41
N THR A 121 -6.66 3.89 -4.25
CA THR A 121 -5.59 3.01 -3.76
C THR A 121 -5.72 1.58 -4.30
N PHE A 122 -6.94 1.03 -4.35
CA PHE A 122 -7.19 -0.34 -4.78
C PHE A 122 -7.09 -0.55 -6.30
N SER A 123 -7.48 0.47 -7.08
CA SER A 123 -7.38 0.45 -8.54
C SER A 123 -5.94 0.37 -9.04
N ARG A 124 -4.94 0.72 -8.22
CA ARG A 124 -3.54 0.87 -8.64
C ARG A 124 -2.61 -0.26 -8.19
N PHE A 125 -3.06 -1.20 -7.35
CA PHE A 125 -2.19 -2.26 -6.83
C PHE A 125 -2.92 -3.59 -6.60
N GLU A 126 -2.19 -4.69 -6.80
CA GLU A 126 -2.66 -6.07 -6.62
C GLU A 126 -2.49 -6.56 -5.16
N SER A 127 -1.48 -6.04 -4.43
CA SER A 127 -1.10 -6.49 -3.08
C SER A 127 -1.49 -5.55 -1.93
N ILE A 128 -1.84 -4.28 -2.21
CA ILE A 128 -2.25 -3.31 -1.17
C ILE A 128 -3.58 -3.69 -0.52
N SER A 129 -4.43 -4.42 -1.26
CA SER A 129 -5.77 -4.81 -0.81
C SER A 129 -5.74 -5.48 0.57
N ARG A 130 -4.88 -6.48 0.77
CA ARG A 130 -4.87 -7.24 2.03
C ARG A 130 -4.40 -6.40 3.22
N TYR A 131 -3.33 -5.61 3.03
CA TYR A 131 -2.77 -4.82 4.12
C TYR A 131 -3.68 -3.63 4.48
N ALA A 132 -4.17 -2.88 3.48
CA ALA A 132 -5.08 -1.77 3.73
C ALA A 132 -6.38 -2.25 4.41
N THR A 133 -6.96 -3.36 3.92
CA THR A 133 -8.15 -3.98 4.54
C THR A 133 -7.89 -4.35 6.00
N LYS A 134 -6.78 -5.05 6.28
CA LYS A 134 -6.37 -5.39 7.66
C LYS A 134 -6.31 -4.13 8.55
N THR A 135 -5.65 -3.06 8.11
CA THR A 135 -5.51 -1.85 8.93
C THR A 135 -6.84 -1.13 9.18
N ILE A 136 -7.80 -1.25 8.26
CA ILE A 136 -9.15 -0.71 8.42
C ILE A 136 -9.94 -1.54 9.44
N GLU A 137 -9.90 -2.87 9.34
CA GLU A 137 -10.53 -3.78 10.30
C GLU A 137 -9.98 -3.59 11.72
N GLU A 138 -8.69 -3.32 11.85
CA GLU A 138 -8.03 -3.00 13.11
C GLU A 138 -8.32 -1.57 13.63
N GLY A 139 -9.05 -0.74 12.87
CA GLY A 139 -9.37 0.63 13.23
C GLY A 139 -8.18 1.60 13.18
N ASN A 140 -7.10 1.23 12.50
CA ASN A 140 -5.84 1.97 12.47
C ASN A 140 -5.56 2.67 11.13
N SER A 141 -6.45 2.55 10.14
CA SER A 141 -6.21 2.99 8.76
C SER A 141 -5.71 4.44 8.63
N ASP A 142 -6.30 5.36 9.39
CA ASP A 142 -5.97 6.78 9.38
C ASP A 142 -5.00 7.20 10.50
N THR A 143 -4.48 6.24 11.28
CA THR A 143 -3.39 6.50 12.23
C THR A 143 -2.15 6.96 11.46
N MET A 144 -1.57 8.08 11.88
CA MET A 144 -0.37 8.63 11.28
C MET A 144 0.88 8.02 11.94
N ALA A 145 1.84 7.57 11.14
CA ALA A 145 3.16 7.21 11.62
C ALA A 145 4.25 7.57 10.59
N SER A 146 5.46 7.75 11.08
CA SER A 146 6.65 7.70 10.24
C SER A 146 6.96 6.25 9.84
N VAL A 147 7.78 6.09 8.80
CA VAL A 147 8.22 4.76 8.33
C VAL A 147 8.92 3.98 9.45
N ASN A 148 9.73 4.65 10.28
CA ASN A 148 10.44 3.99 11.39
C ASN A 148 9.47 3.51 12.48
N GLU A 149 8.52 4.34 12.91
CA GLU A 149 7.52 3.98 13.93
C GLU A 149 6.64 2.83 13.43
N TRP A 150 6.25 2.88 12.16
CA TRP A 150 5.48 1.81 11.53
C TRP A 150 6.25 0.49 11.47
N ILE A 151 7.53 0.50 11.04
CA ILE A 151 8.37 -0.71 11.01
C ILE A 151 8.53 -1.32 12.41
N GLU A 152 8.75 -0.49 13.42
CA GLU A 152 8.85 -0.94 14.82
C GLU A 152 7.56 -1.63 15.28
N SER A 153 6.42 -1.00 15.02
CA SER A 153 5.11 -1.51 15.41
C SER A 153 4.77 -2.83 14.72
N GLN A 154 4.96 -2.91 13.39
CA GLN A 154 4.56 -4.07 12.58
C GLN A 154 5.54 -5.24 12.67
N TYR A 155 6.85 -4.98 12.65
CA TYR A 155 7.86 -6.03 12.52
C TYR A 155 8.65 -6.30 13.79
N LYS A 156 8.42 -5.52 14.87
CA LYS A 156 9.08 -5.66 16.18
C LYS A 156 10.61 -5.60 16.09
N ILE A 157 11.13 -4.74 15.20
CA ILE A 157 12.56 -4.49 15.06
C ILE A 157 12.92 -3.34 16.01
N GLU A 158 13.48 -3.64 17.17
CA GLU A 158 13.78 -2.67 18.24
C GLU A 158 15.10 -1.90 18.04
N THR A 159 15.99 -2.42 17.21
CA THR A 159 17.27 -1.78 16.88
C THR A 159 17.08 -0.60 15.91
N SER A 160 17.34 0.62 16.38
CA SER A 160 17.09 1.89 15.68
C SER A 160 17.79 2.00 14.33
N TRP A 161 19.07 1.63 14.26
CA TRP A 161 19.85 1.72 13.03
C TRP A 161 19.37 0.71 11.97
N LEU A 162 18.90 -0.47 12.39
CA LEU A 162 18.29 -1.45 11.49
C LEU A 162 17.01 -0.91 10.87
N ARG A 163 16.10 -0.38 11.70
CA ARG A 163 14.87 0.28 11.20
C ARG A 163 15.20 1.39 10.22
N THR A 164 16.18 2.22 10.56
CA THR A 164 16.62 3.34 9.72
C THR A 164 17.12 2.87 8.35
N GLN A 165 17.87 1.77 8.27
CA GLN A 165 18.35 1.25 6.98
C GLN A 165 17.20 0.76 6.09
N ILE A 166 16.23 0.05 6.67
CA ILE A 166 15.02 -0.39 5.95
C ILE A 166 14.20 0.82 5.51
N ALA A 167 13.94 1.78 6.42
CA ALA A 167 13.20 3.00 6.10
C ALA A 167 13.88 3.77 4.96
N LEU A 168 15.21 3.88 4.96
CA LEU A 168 15.96 4.53 3.87
C LEU A 168 15.89 3.77 2.55
N MET A 169 15.66 2.45 2.55
CA MET A 169 15.44 1.68 1.30
C MET A 169 14.10 2.02 0.68
N PHE A 170 13.04 2.09 1.48
CA PHE A 170 11.68 2.17 0.98
C PHE A 170 11.07 3.58 1.04
N LYS A 171 11.73 4.56 1.67
CA LYS A 171 11.19 5.93 1.81
C LYS A 171 10.80 6.59 0.49
N LEU A 172 11.56 6.35 -0.59
CA LEU A 172 11.28 6.94 -1.89
C LEU A 172 10.08 6.25 -2.53
N HIS A 173 10.04 4.91 -2.47
CA HIS A 173 8.90 4.13 -2.97
C HIS A 173 7.62 4.59 -2.26
N LEU A 174 7.61 4.66 -0.94
CA LEU A 174 6.46 5.15 -0.18
C LEU A 174 6.11 6.61 -0.52
N SER A 175 7.10 7.50 -0.61
CA SER A 175 6.82 8.92 -0.90
C SER A 175 6.20 9.11 -2.28
N TYR A 176 6.73 8.44 -3.31
CA TYR A 176 6.16 8.50 -4.65
C TYR A 176 4.79 7.81 -4.70
N GLY A 177 4.68 6.63 -4.12
CA GLY A 177 3.41 5.89 -4.03
C GLY A 177 2.34 6.72 -3.32
N TYR A 178 2.66 7.32 -2.18
CA TYR A 178 1.72 8.18 -1.45
C TYR A 178 1.26 9.39 -2.26
N VAL A 179 2.18 10.12 -2.92
CA VAL A 179 1.81 11.27 -3.77
C VAL A 179 0.89 10.83 -4.91
N ILE A 180 1.17 9.67 -5.49
CA ILE A 180 0.32 9.09 -6.54
C ILE A 180 -1.07 8.76 -5.97
N LEU A 181 -1.13 8.10 -4.81
CA LEU A 181 -2.37 7.57 -4.22
C LEU A 181 -3.28 8.61 -3.57
N ALA A 182 -2.70 9.61 -2.93
CA ALA A 182 -3.42 10.60 -2.13
C ALA A 182 -3.45 11.98 -2.80
N GLU A 183 -2.76 12.13 -3.93
CA GLU A 183 -2.57 13.42 -4.65
C GLU A 183 -2.00 14.55 -3.77
N GLU A 184 -1.38 14.19 -2.63
CA GLU A 184 -0.88 15.11 -1.63
C GLU A 184 0.54 14.75 -1.17
N ARG A 185 1.21 15.69 -0.51
CA ARG A 185 2.54 15.46 0.08
C ARG A 185 2.40 14.95 1.51
N ALA A 186 3.34 14.10 1.91
CA ALA A 186 3.39 13.55 3.26
C ALA A 186 3.38 14.69 4.31
N SER A 187 2.66 14.45 5.39
CA SER A 187 2.69 15.34 6.56
C SER A 187 4.05 15.27 7.23
N LYS A 188 4.42 16.31 7.99
CA LYS A 188 5.67 16.32 8.77
C LYS A 188 5.39 16.45 10.26
N THR A 189 5.99 15.56 11.03
CA THR A 189 5.98 15.62 12.50
C THR A 189 7.41 15.43 12.99
N ASN A 190 7.92 16.35 13.80
CA ASN A 190 9.28 16.30 14.36
C ASN A 190 10.37 16.02 13.30
N SER A 191 10.29 16.67 12.13
CA SER A 191 11.20 16.49 10.98
C SER A 191 11.14 15.13 10.27
N ALA A 192 10.23 14.23 10.65
CA ALA A 192 9.94 13.00 9.92
C ALA A 192 8.69 13.16 9.05
N ASN A 193 8.70 12.55 7.86
CA ASN A 193 7.48 12.40 7.07
C ASN A 193 6.58 11.34 7.72
N THR A 194 5.29 11.65 7.84
CA THR A 194 4.26 10.78 8.39
C THR A 194 3.19 10.48 7.36
N TYR A 195 2.67 9.25 7.41
CA TYR A 195 1.72 8.70 6.45
C TYR A 195 0.61 7.97 7.23
N PRO A 196 -0.65 8.02 6.75
CA PRO A 196 -1.70 7.14 7.24
C PRO A 196 -1.34 5.67 7.03
N TYR A 197 -1.67 4.81 7.99
CA TYR A 197 -1.27 3.40 7.98
C TYR A 197 -1.63 2.69 6.68
N LYS A 198 -2.82 2.94 6.14
CA LYS A 198 -3.32 2.34 4.90
C LYS A 198 -2.37 2.48 3.70
N TYR A 199 -1.53 3.52 3.66
CA TYR A 199 -0.60 3.76 2.57
C TYR A 199 0.72 2.99 2.70
N PHE A 200 1.04 2.43 3.86
CA PHE A 200 2.20 1.55 3.97
C PHE A 200 2.05 0.24 3.20
N GLY A 201 0.82 -0.11 2.77
CA GLY A 201 0.59 -1.23 1.88
C GLY A 201 1.42 -1.15 0.58
N VAL A 202 1.82 0.05 0.15
CA VAL A 202 2.70 0.25 -1.02
C VAL A 202 4.05 -0.45 -0.85
N VAL A 203 4.58 -0.47 0.38
CA VAL A 203 5.94 -0.96 0.68
C VAL A 203 5.95 -2.19 1.58
N GLU A 204 4.81 -2.57 2.16
CA GLU A 204 4.68 -3.74 3.03
C GLU A 204 5.14 -5.05 2.37
N PRO A 205 4.72 -5.37 1.12
CA PRO A 205 5.14 -6.61 0.48
C PRO A 205 6.65 -6.71 0.32
N ASP A 206 7.30 -5.63 -0.15
CA ASP A 206 8.75 -5.60 -0.35
C ASP A 206 9.53 -5.80 0.95
N ILE A 207 9.01 -5.25 2.07
CA ILE A 207 9.62 -5.39 3.39
C ILE A 207 9.39 -6.81 3.92
N SER A 208 8.18 -7.36 3.77
CA SER A 208 7.87 -8.75 4.15
C SER A 208 8.69 -9.77 3.36
N ASP A 209 8.92 -9.53 2.06
CA ASP A 209 9.76 -10.37 1.20
C ASP A 209 11.24 -10.28 1.55
N LEU A 210 11.73 -9.09 1.90
CA LEU A 210 13.05 -8.92 2.50
C LEU A 210 13.12 -9.79 3.76
N LEU A 211 12.30 -9.52 4.77
CA LEU A 211 12.39 -10.14 6.10
C LEU A 211 12.16 -11.66 6.11
N SER A 212 11.37 -12.19 5.17
CA SER A 212 11.18 -13.64 5.02
C SER A 212 12.37 -14.36 4.37
N GLY A 213 13.35 -13.61 3.87
CA GLY A 213 14.53 -14.16 3.21
C GLY A 213 14.24 -14.73 1.81
N LYS A 214 13.05 -14.50 1.24
CA LYS A 214 12.64 -15.04 -0.05
C LYS A 214 13.20 -14.27 -1.25
N ASN A 215 13.38 -12.95 -1.09
CA ASN A 215 13.83 -12.08 -2.16
C ASN A 215 15.35 -11.79 -2.06
N ILE A 216 16.14 -12.56 -2.81
CA ILE A 216 17.61 -12.45 -2.84
C ILE A 216 18.06 -11.05 -3.26
N GLU A 217 17.39 -10.42 -4.23
CA GLU A 217 17.76 -9.09 -4.70
C GLU A 217 17.59 -8.02 -3.60
N SER A 218 16.50 -8.10 -2.83
CA SER A 218 16.27 -7.21 -1.70
C SER A 218 17.31 -7.42 -0.59
N ILE A 219 17.70 -8.67 -0.33
CA ILE A 219 18.76 -9.01 0.64
C ILE A 219 20.10 -8.41 0.19
N ASP A 220 20.46 -8.58 -1.08
CA ASP A 220 21.71 -8.04 -1.63
C ASP A 220 21.73 -6.52 -1.60
N LYS A 221 20.62 -5.86 -1.93
CA LYS A 221 20.48 -4.39 -1.81
C LYS A 221 20.67 -3.94 -0.36
N PHE A 222 20.10 -4.66 0.61
CA PHE A 222 20.27 -4.37 2.03
C PHE A 222 21.74 -4.54 2.45
N LYS A 223 22.38 -5.65 2.11
CA LYS A 223 23.80 -5.92 2.41
C LYS A 223 24.73 -4.88 1.78
N GLN A 224 24.48 -4.47 0.53
CA GLN A 224 25.24 -3.41 -0.14
C GLN A 224 25.10 -2.05 0.56
N LYS A 225 23.90 -1.71 1.07
CA LYS A 225 23.69 -0.49 1.86
C LYS A 225 24.44 -0.51 3.18
N LEU A 226 24.46 -1.66 3.86
CA LEU A 226 25.28 -1.83 5.07
C LEU A 226 26.76 -1.64 4.76
N LYS A 227 27.27 -2.29 3.71
CA LYS A 227 28.66 -2.14 3.26
C LYS A 227 29.01 -0.68 2.97
N LYS A 228 28.18 0.01 2.18
CA LYS A 228 28.33 1.45 1.90
C LYS A 228 28.32 2.31 3.16
N SER A 229 27.47 1.98 4.14
CA SER A 229 27.39 2.72 5.39
C SER A 229 28.62 2.51 6.28
N MET A 230 29.23 1.32 6.24
CA MET A 230 30.47 1.01 6.95
C MET A 230 31.70 1.65 6.29
N ASP A 231 31.73 1.73 4.96
CA ASP A 231 32.87 2.23 4.19
C ASP A 231 32.88 3.77 4.04
N SER A 232 31.72 4.41 4.21
CA SER A 232 31.60 5.85 4.09
C SER A 232 32.00 6.55 5.40
N PRO A 233 32.86 7.59 5.37
CA PRO A 233 33.06 8.49 6.50
C PRO A 233 31.79 9.34 6.72
N SER A 234 30.76 8.71 7.29
CA SER A 234 29.44 9.30 7.49
C SER A 234 29.43 10.23 8.70
N SER A 235 29.09 11.50 8.50
CA SER A 235 28.75 12.43 9.58
C SER A 235 27.37 12.14 10.20
N TYR A 236 26.56 11.30 9.55
CA TYR A 236 25.22 10.92 9.99
C TYR A 236 25.27 9.87 11.11
N ASN A 237 24.47 10.07 12.17
CA ASN A 237 24.51 9.27 13.40
C ASN A 237 24.32 7.76 13.16
N CYS A 238 23.39 7.37 12.29
CA CYS A 238 23.16 5.95 11.98
C CYS A 238 24.40 5.27 11.36
N GLY A 239 25.17 5.98 10.53
CA GLY A 239 26.40 5.43 9.96
C GLY A 239 27.47 5.18 11.02
N LYS A 240 27.62 6.09 11.99
CA LYS A 240 28.54 5.92 13.12
C LYS A 240 28.16 4.72 13.99
N GLU A 241 26.87 4.57 14.25
CA GLU A 241 26.34 3.43 15.00
C GLU A 241 26.63 2.11 14.28
N ILE A 242 26.36 2.02 12.97
CA ILE A 242 26.67 0.84 12.16
C ILE A 242 28.15 0.46 12.23
N VAL A 243 29.06 1.43 12.12
CA VAL A 243 30.50 1.19 12.22
C VAL A 243 30.88 0.67 13.61
N SER A 244 30.38 1.31 14.67
CA SER A 244 30.64 0.89 16.05
C SER A 244 30.14 -0.53 16.33
N GLU A 245 28.93 -0.85 15.87
CA GLU A 245 28.35 -2.19 15.98
C GLU A 245 29.14 -3.23 15.16
N ALA A 246 29.68 -2.83 14.00
CA ALA A 246 30.49 -3.71 13.16
C ALA A 246 31.84 -4.03 13.81
N GLU A 247 32.44 -3.06 14.50
CA GLU A 247 33.66 -3.27 15.29
C GLU A 247 33.42 -4.22 16.47
N ARG A 248 32.34 -3.99 17.24
CA ARG A 248 31.94 -4.86 18.36
C ARG A 248 31.71 -6.30 17.88
N ALA A 249 30.89 -6.49 16.84
CA ALA A 249 30.64 -7.80 16.26
C ALA A 249 31.92 -8.42 15.67
N GLY A 250 32.74 -7.61 15.00
CA GLY A 250 34.02 -8.01 14.44
C GLY A 250 34.92 -8.65 15.48
N GLN A 251 35.06 -8.07 16.68
CA GLN A 251 35.90 -8.63 17.74
C GLN A 251 35.47 -10.04 18.18
N LEU A 252 34.18 -10.36 18.10
CA LEU A 252 33.62 -11.65 18.54
C LEU A 252 33.57 -12.71 17.43
N LEU A 253 33.56 -12.31 16.14
CA LEU A 253 33.46 -13.23 14.99
C LEU A 253 34.57 -14.30 14.91
N THR A 254 35.69 -14.14 15.64
CA THR A 254 36.77 -15.13 15.68
C THR A 254 36.59 -16.20 16.75
N THR A 255 35.72 -15.96 17.73
CA THR A 255 35.61 -16.80 18.94
C THR A 255 34.19 -17.25 19.25
N LYS A 256 33.17 -16.65 18.63
CA LYS A 256 31.77 -16.93 18.90
C LYS A 256 31.00 -17.22 17.62
N SER A 257 29.97 -18.05 17.75
CA SER A 257 28.97 -18.26 16.70
C SER A 257 28.10 -17.01 16.52
N ASP A 258 27.44 -16.90 15.37
CA ASP A 258 26.55 -15.75 15.09
C ASP A 258 25.45 -15.61 16.13
N ASP A 259 24.89 -16.70 16.63
CA ASP A 259 23.79 -16.69 17.59
C ASP A 259 24.23 -16.14 18.95
N GLU A 260 25.44 -16.53 19.37
CA GLU A 260 26.06 -16.01 20.59
C GLU A 260 26.36 -14.52 20.46
N ILE A 261 26.90 -14.09 19.31
CA ILE A 261 27.17 -12.67 19.03
C ILE A 261 25.87 -11.87 19.06
N ILE A 262 24.82 -12.37 18.39
CA ILE A 262 23.55 -11.66 18.29
C ILE A 262 22.90 -11.49 19.67
N LYS A 263 22.92 -12.55 20.46
CA LYS A 263 22.40 -12.54 21.82
C LYS A 263 23.20 -11.62 22.75
N GLU A 264 24.52 -11.61 22.64
CA GLU A 264 25.39 -10.81 23.51
C GLU A 264 25.36 -9.32 23.20
N ILE A 265 25.35 -8.95 21.91
CA ILE A 265 25.38 -7.54 21.51
C ILE A 265 23.98 -6.91 21.57
N TRP A 266 22.95 -7.61 21.08
CA TRP A 266 21.61 -7.05 20.88
C TRP A 266 20.51 -7.76 21.70
N GLY A 267 20.87 -8.70 22.59
CA GLY A 267 19.88 -9.40 23.42
C GLY A 267 18.84 -10.21 22.63
N THR A 268 19.12 -10.48 21.35
CA THR A 268 18.13 -11.02 20.40
C THR A 268 18.36 -12.51 20.17
N THR A 269 17.26 -13.23 19.94
CA THR A 269 17.26 -14.63 19.49
C THR A 269 16.26 -14.78 18.35
N GLU A 270 16.37 -15.85 17.57
CA GLU A 270 15.40 -16.17 16.51
C GLU A 270 13.97 -16.23 17.05
N SER A 271 13.77 -16.77 18.26
CA SER A 271 12.45 -16.84 18.89
C SER A 271 11.95 -15.52 19.50
N SER A 272 12.84 -14.64 19.96
CA SER A 272 12.43 -13.41 20.67
C SER A 272 12.11 -12.25 19.73
N SER A 273 12.85 -12.11 18.63
CA SER A 273 12.55 -11.15 17.56
C SER A 273 13.05 -11.70 16.22
N PRO A 274 12.24 -12.53 15.54
CA PRO A 274 12.66 -13.24 14.31
C PRO A 274 13.13 -12.30 13.21
N ASN A 275 12.38 -11.22 12.95
CA ASN A 275 12.69 -10.26 11.90
C ASN A 275 14.01 -9.52 12.18
N GLN A 276 14.23 -9.09 13.42
CA GLN A 276 15.48 -8.44 13.82
C GLN A 276 16.64 -9.43 13.72
N TYR A 277 16.46 -10.66 14.18
CA TYR A 277 17.47 -11.71 14.12
C TYR A 277 17.94 -11.95 12.69
N VAL A 278 17.03 -12.07 11.72
CA VAL A 278 17.36 -12.25 10.29
C VAL A 278 18.22 -11.10 9.76
N LEU A 279 17.86 -9.85 10.08
CA LEU A 279 18.63 -8.68 9.64
C LEU A 279 20.02 -8.63 10.27
N LEU A 280 20.13 -8.99 11.55
CA LEU A 280 21.40 -9.06 12.27
C LEU A 280 22.30 -10.17 11.70
N LYS A 281 21.73 -11.31 11.25
CA LYS A 281 22.49 -12.33 10.54
C LYS A 281 23.09 -11.80 9.24
N TRP A 282 22.33 -11.07 8.43
CA TRP A 282 22.87 -10.44 7.23
C TRP A 282 23.91 -9.36 7.53
N PHE A 283 23.74 -8.63 8.62
CA PHE A 283 24.76 -7.69 9.09
C PHE A 283 26.08 -8.41 9.42
N LEU A 284 26.04 -9.50 10.19
CA LEU A 284 27.23 -10.30 10.49
C LEU A 284 27.90 -10.87 9.24
N ASP A 285 27.12 -11.27 8.23
CA ASP A 285 27.66 -11.67 6.93
C ASP A 285 28.49 -10.57 6.28
N VAL A 286 27.98 -9.33 6.29
CA VAL A 286 28.68 -8.16 5.74
C VAL A 286 29.97 -7.88 6.53
N VAL A 287 29.90 -7.85 7.85
CA VAL A 287 31.10 -7.66 8.71
C VAL A 287 32.16 -8.73 8.42
N ARG A 288 31.74 -9.99 8.26
CA ARG A 288 32.64 -11.10 7.93
C ARG A 288 33.29 -10.92 6.56
N SER A 289 32.53 -10.50 5.54
CA SER A 289 33.08 -10.24 4.20
C SER A 289 34.13 -9.14 4.20
N GLN A 290 33.90 -8.02 4.90
CA GLN A 290 34.84 -6.91 4.95
C GLN A 290 36.17 -7.28 5.62
N ARG A 291 36.13 -8.10 6.67
CA ARG A 291 37.36 -8.59 7.31
C ARG A 291 38.17 -9.52 6.42
N ARG A 292 37.51 -10.33 5.59
CA ARG A 292 38.23 -11.13 4.58
C ARG A 292 38.93 -10.21 3.60
N GLU A 293 38.23 -9.27 2.99
CA GLU A 293 38.81 -8.30 2.04
C GLU A 293 40.04 -7.57 2.62
N ARG A 294 39.98 -7.11 3.88
CA ARG A 294 41.11 -6.43 4.54
C ARG A 294 42.29 -7.34 4.91
N ARG A 295 42.13 -8.66 4.98
CA ARG A 295 43.24 -9.60 5.21
C ARG A 295 44.04 -9.91 3.93
N TRP A 296 43.46 -9.61 2.76
CA TRP A 296 44.06 -9.88 1.45
C TRP A 296 44.50 -8.60 0.71
N ALA A 297 44.25 -7.42 1.29
CA ALA A 297 44.72 -6.11 0.83
C ALA A 297 46.02 -5.73 1.56
#